data_AF-A0A202DVZ7-F1
#
_entry.id   AF-A0A202DVZ7-F1
#
_cell.length_a   1.000
_cell.length_b   1.000
_cell.length_c   1.000
_cell.angle_alpha   90.00
_cell.angle_beta   90.00
_cell.angle_gamma   90.00
#
_symmetry.space_group_name_H-M   'P 1'
#
loop_
_entity.id
_entity.type
_entity.pdbx_description
1 polymer ?
#
loop_
_entity_poly.entity_id
_entity_poly.type
_entity_poly.pdbx_seq_one_letter_code
_entity_poly.pdbx_strand_id
1 'polypeptide(L)'
;DPSKEYHTYALEWREGELNWYIDGKIVRTYKGKTPQGPMFVMLSLYEGCGWTGKVDATMKYPRSFEVDYIRVYARDRSSSAGHAHSITVRESDFPAVTSMPGH
;
A
#
# COMPACT_ATOMS: atom_id res chain seq x y z
N ASP A 1 -2.27 14.05 1.18
CA ASP A 1 -0.89 13.82 1.65
C ASP A 1 -0.92 12.48 2.37
N PRO A 2 -0.38 11.42 1.77
CA PRO A 2 -0.51 10.06 2.30
C PRO A 2 0.22 9.84 3.63
N SER A 3 1.04 10.81 4.07
CA SER A 3 1.78 10.74 5.33
C SER A 3 0.99 11.19 6.57
N LYS A 4 -0.22 11.76 6.37
CA LYS A 4 -0.98 12.41 7.44
C LYS A 4 -2.11 11.55 7.98
N GLU A 5 -2.69 10.71 7.12
CA GLU A 5 -3.87 9.91 7.43
C GLU A 5 -3.72 8.50 6.85
N TYR A 6 -4.50 7.55 7.35
CA TYR A 6 -4.60 6.23 6.73
C TYR A 6 -5.40 6.33 5.43
N HIS A 7 -4.88 5.71 4.39
CA HIS A 7 -5.55 5.59 3.09
C HIS A 7 -5.74 4.13 2.73
N THR A 8 -6.85 3.80 2.07
CA THR A 8 -7.10 2.45 1.57
C THR A 8 -6.65 2.33 0.13
N TYR A 9 -5.60 1.56 -0.09
CA TYR A 9 -5.11 1.18 -1.41
C TYR A 9 -5.73 -0.15 -1.81
N ALA A 10 -6.19 -0.31 -3.04
CA ALA A 10 -6.68 -1.60 -3.51
C ALA A 10 -6.18 -1.93 -4.91
N LEU A 11 -6.00 -3.21 -5.17
CA LEU A 11 -5.80 -3.80 -6.48
C LEU A 11 -6.88 -4.83 -6.70
N GLU A 12 -7.81 -4.54 -7.60
CA GLU A 12 -8.62 -5.59 -8.19
C GLU A 12 -7.88 -6.26 -9.32
N TRP A 13 -7.76 -7.58 -9.22
CA TRP A 13 -7.14 -8.38 -10.24
C TRP A 13 -8.12 -9.41 -10.79
N ARG A 14 -8.28 -9.36 -12.10
CA ARG A 14 -9.02 -10.32 -12.91
C ARG A 14 -8.13 -10.79 -14.06
N GLU A 15 -8.41 -11.96 -14.60
CA GLU A 15 -7.76 -12.34 -15.85
C GLU A 15 -8.02 -11.27 -16.91
N GLY A 16 -6.94 -10.71 -17.48
CA GLY A 16 -7.04 -9.68 -18.51
C GLY A 16 -7.15 -8.23 -18.00
N GLU A 17 -7.36 -8.00 -16.70
CA GLU A 17 -7.62 -6.64 -16.18
C GLU A 17 -7.11 -6.44 -14.74
N LEU A 18 -6.51 -5.27 -14.49
CA LEU A 18 -6.12 -4.80 -13.16
C LEU A 18 -6.71 -3.40 -12.92
N ASN A 19 -7.42 -3.20 -11.81
CA ASN A 19 -7.91 -1.88 -11.39
C ASN A 19 -7.29 -1.50 -10.05
N TRP A 20 -6.60 -0.36 -10.00
CA TRP A 20 -6.03 0.20 -8.78
C TRP A 20 -6.97 1.25 -8.20
N TYR A 21 -7.14 1.21 -6.88
CA TYR A 21 -7.97 2.14 -6.13
C TYR A 21 -7.17 2.86 -5.06
N ILE A 22 -7.53 4.12 -4.82
CA ILE A 22 -7.16 4.88 -3.63
C ILE A 22 -8.46 5.40 -3.02
N ASP A 23 -8.70 5.09 -1.75
CA ASP A 23 -9.90 5.44 -0.99
C ASP A 23 -11.19 5.09 -1.74
N GLY A 24 -11.21 3.88 -2.30
CA GLY A 24 -12.35 3.32 -3.04
C GLY A 24 -12.55 3.87 -4.45
N LYS A 25 -11.72 4.80 -4.93
CA LYS A 25 -11.81 5.39 -6.28
C LYS A 25 -10.78 4.77 -7.21
N ILE A 26 -11.19 4.33 -8.40
CA ILE A 26 -10.26 3.86 -9.43
C ILE A 26 -9.35 5.01 -9.84
N VAL A 27 -8.04 4.80 -9.70
CA VAL A 27 -7.00 5.75 -10.14
C VAL A 27 -6.26 5.25 -11.38
N ARG A 28 -6.31 3.94 -11.65
CA ARG A 28 -5.70 3.33 -12.82
C ARG A 28 -6.38 2.03 -13.21
N THR A 29 -6.46 1.79 -14.53
CA THR A 29 -6.87 0.52 -15.11
C THR A 29 -5.80 0.04 -16.09
N TYR A 30 -5.50 -1.24 -16.07
CA TYR A 30 -4.69 -1.94 -17.07
C TYR A 30 -5.52 -3.05 -17.70
N LYS A 31 -5.46 -3.16 -19.04
CA LYS A 31 -6.07 -4.25 -19.80
C LYS A 31 -4.98 -4.96 -20.59
N GLY A 32 -4.87 -6.27 -20.43
CA GLY A 32 -3.83 -7.07 -21.08
C GLY A 32 -3.48 -8.32 -20.30
N LYS A 33 -2.40 -8.99 -20.71
CA LYS A 33 -1.97 -10.24 -20.06
C LYS A 33 -1.67 -10.00 -18.58
N THR A 34 -2.40 -10.68 -17.72
CA THR A 34 -2.16 -10.71 -16.28
C THR A 34 -1.44 -12.00 -15.88
N PRO A 35 -0.80 -12.05 -14.70
CA PRO A 35 -0.29 -13.31 -14.15
C PRO A 35 -1.40 -14.37 -14.09
N GLN A 36 -1.03 -15.66 -14.09
CA GLN A 36 -1.97 -16.79 -14.12
C GLN A 36 -1.77 -17.74 -12.94
N GLY A 37 -0.72 -17.54 -12.15
CA GLY A 37 -0.36 -18.40 -11.02
C GLY A 37 -0.67 -17.76 -9.66
N PRO A 38 -0.51 -18.54 -8.58
CA PRO A 38 -0.55 -18.01 -7.22
C PRO A 38 0.46 -16.87 -7.05
N MET A 39 0.04 -15.83 -6.34
CA MET A 39 0.89 -14.69 -5.98
C MET A 39 0.90 -14.51 -4.47
N PHE A 40 1.92 -13.82 -3.97
CA PHE A 40 2.05 -13.44 -2.57
C PHE A 40 1.96 -11.91 -2.44
N VAL A 41 1.52 -11.46 -1.27
CA VAL A 41 1.53 -10.04 -0.91
C VAL A 41 2.88 -9.71 -0.29
N MET A 42 3.51 -8.63 -0.73
CA MET A 42 4.80 -8.16 -0.22
C MET A 42 4.67 -6.68 0.17
N LEU A 43 5.10 -6.35 1.39
CA LEU A 43 5.18 -4.99 1.90
C LEU A 43 6.61 -4.73 2.36
N SER A 44 7.19 -3.64 1.86
CA SER A 44 8.58 -3.28 2.12
C SER A 44 8.72 -1.76 2.11
N LEU A 45 9.55 -1.23 3.01
CA LEU A 45 10.00 0.16 2.99
C LEU A 45 11.43 0.18 2.45
N TYR A 46 11.69 0.95 1.39
CA TYR A 46 12.99 1.05 0.74
C TYR A 46 13.50 2.49 0.77
N GLU A 47 14.81 2.64 0.98
CA GLU A 47 15.55 3.90 0.87
C GLU A 47 16.82 3.71 0.05
N GLY A 48 17.27 4.75 -0.64
CA GLY A 48 18.59 4.78 -1.30
C GLY A 48 18.77 3.84 -2.50
N CYS A 49 17.70 3.22 -3.01
CA CYS A 49 17.75 2.50 -4.27
C CYS A 49 17.43 3.44 -5.45
N GLY A 50 17.98 3.19 -6.63
CA GLY A 50 18.02 4.16 -7.72
C GLY A 50 16.67 4.78 -8.13
N TRP A 51 15.55 4.06 -7.98
CA TRP A 51 14.21 4.56 -8.30
C TRP A 51 13.55 5.36 -7.17
N THR A 52 14.02 5.24 -5.92
CA THR A 52 13.54 6.04 -4.77
C THR A 52 14.12 7.46 -4.75
N GLY A 53 15.08 7.76 -5.62
CA GLY A 53 15.77 9.04 -5.64
C GLY A 53 16.86 9.14 -4.57
N LYS A 54 17.39 10.35 -4.38
CA LYS A 54 18.44 10.62 -3.40
C LYS A 54 17.81 10.67 -2.01
N VAL A 55 18.39 9.93 -1.06
CA VAL A 55 18.02 10.05 0.36
C VAL A 55 18.34 11.47 0.82
N ASP A 56 17.34 12.15 1.36
CA ASP A 56 17.51 13.47 1.94
C ASP A 56 18.28 13.34 3.25
N ALA A 57 19.46 13.94 3.31
CA ALA A 57 20.34 13.91 4.48
C ALA A 57 19.74 14.62 5.71
N THR A 58 18.65 15.38 5.53
CA THR A 58 17.90 16.03 6.61
C THR A 58 16.74 15.18 7.12
N MET A 59 16.50 13.99 6.55
CA MET A 59 15.48 13.07 7.03
C MET A 59 15.70 12.71 8.50
N LYS A 60 14.61 12.76 9.26
CA LYS A 60 14.59 12.37 10.67
C LYS A 60 14.20 10.91 10.80
N TYR A 61 15.03 10.16 11.52
CA TYR A 61 14.79 8.76 11.88
C TYR A 61 14.45 8.64 13.38
N PRO A 62 13.69 7.61 13.81
CA PRO A 62 13.13 6.52 13.00
C PRO A 62 11.94 6.95 12.12
N ARG A 63 11.76 6.25 11.00
CA ARG A 63 10.60 6.39 10.10
C ARG A 63 9.72 5.16 10.25
N SER A 64 8.40 5.38 10.26
CA SER A 64 7.43 4.29 10.39
C SER A 64 6.57 4.16 9.14
N PHE A 65 6.33 2.92 8.76
CA PHE A 65 5.38 2.51 7.74
C PHE A 65 4.29 1.70 8.43
N GLU A 66 3.15 2.34 8.69
CA GLU A 66 2.09 1.79 9.53
C GLU A 66 0.98 1.18 8.68
N VAL A 67 0.56 -0.03 9.05
CA VAL A 67 -0.47 -0.79 8.36
C VAL A 67 -1.51 -1.19 9.38
N ASP A 68 -2.72 -0.66 9.24
CA ASP A 68 -3.86 -1.03 10.11
C ASP A 68 -4.36 -2.43 9.76
N TYR A 69 -4.54 -2.71 8.46
CA TYR A 69 -4.93 -4.05 8.00
C TYR A 69 -4.49 -4.37 6.57
N ILE A 70 -4.40 -5.69 6.33
CA ILE A 70 -4.32 -6.30 5.01
C ILE A 70 -5.53 -7.21 4.86
N ARG A 71 -6.32 -7.05 3.78
CA ARG A 71 -7.46 -7.92 3.48
C ARG A 71 -7.36 -8.45 2.06
N VAL A 72 -7.38 -9.77 1.95
CA VAL A 72 -7.40 -10.47 0.67
C VAL A 72 -8.76 -11.14 0.51
N TYR A 73 -9.45 -10.78 -0.57
CA TYR A 73 -10.73 -11.34 -0.93
C TYR A 73 -10.54 -12.27 -2.13
N ALA A 74 -11.24 -13.39 -2.13
CA ALA A 74 -11.39 -14.27 -3.28
C ALA A 74 -12.85 -14.24 -3.72
N ARG A 75 -13.11 -14.38 -5.02
CA ARG A 75 -14.47 -14.56 -5.49
C ARG A 75 -14.93 -15.97 -5.20
N ASP A 76 -16.17 -16.08 -4.75
CA ASP A 76 -16.90 -17.32 -4.88
C ASP A 76 -17.10 -17.60 -6.36
N ARG A 77 -16.74 -18.81 -6.83
CA ARG A 77 -16.80 -19.21 -8.24
C ARG A 77 -18.20 -19.09 -8.87
N SER A 78 -19.23 -18.86 -8.06
CA SER A 78 -20.63 -18.73 -8.45
C SER A 78 -21.08 -17.30 -8.82
N SER A 79 -20.29 -16.25 -8.53
CA SER A 79 -20.72 -14.86 -8.75
C SER A 79 -19.88 -14.14 -9.81
N SER A 80 -20.55 -13.65 -10.86
CA SER A 80 -19.98 -12.96 -12.02
C SER A 80 -19.57 -11.50 -11.75
N ALA A 81 -19.62 -11.03 -10.50
CA ALA A 81 -19.37 -9.65 -10.14
C ALA A 81 -17.93 -9.42 -9.64
N GLY A 82 -17.37 -8.27 -10.02
CA GLY A 82 -16.05 -7.75 -9.65
C GLY A 82 -15.68 -7.82 -8.17
N HIS A 83 -14.44 -8.16 -7.81
CA HIS A 83 -13.93 -8.07 -6.44
C HIS A 83 -12.44 -7.70 -6.40
N ALA A 84 -12.12 -6.76 -5.51
CA ALA A 84 -10.81 -6.14 -5.33
C ALA A 84 -10.03 -6.71 -4.12
N HIS A 85 -8.70 -6.71 -4.18
CA HIS A 85 -7.81 -6.93 -3.03
C HIS A 85 -7.45 -5.56 -2.42
N SER A 86 -7.46 -5.37 -1.09
CA SER A 86 -7.24 -4.04 -0.49
C SER A 86 -6.32 -4.06 0.74
N ILE A 87 -5.48 -3.04 0.87
CA ILE A 87 -4.53 -2.79 1.95
C ILE A 87 -4.73 -1.35 2.42
N THR A 88 -4.85 -1.12 3.73
CA THR A 88 -4.87 0.25 4.27
C THR A 88 -3.51 0.58 4.87
N VAL A 89 -2.94 1.69 4.42
CA VAL A 89 -1.56 2.09 4.73
C VAL A 89 -1.53 3.55 5.13
N ARG A 90 -0.66 3.87 6.08
CA ARG A 90 -0.24 5.23 6.41
C ARG A 90 1.27 5.27 6.48
N GLU A 91 1.86 6.26 5.82
CA GLU A 91 3.22 6.67 6.13
C GLU A 91 3.16 7.75 7.22
N SER A 92 4.15 7.89 8.10
CA SER A 92 4.07 8.89 9.18
C SER A 92 5.36 9.68 9.35
N ASP A 93 5.21 11.01 9.46
CA ASP A 93 6.23 11.96 9.92
C ASP A 93 6.01 12.28 11.41
N PHE A 94 6.98 12.01 12.28
CA PHE A 94 6.84 12.27 13.72
C PHE A 94 6.92 13.77 14.07
N PRO A 95 6.04 14.31 14.93
CA PRO A 95 6.42 15.41 15.80
C PRO A 95 7.35 14.88 16.92
N ALA A 96 8.34 15.70 17.31
CA ALA A 96 9.36 15.33 18.28
C ALA A 96 8.75 14.73 19.56
N VAL A 97 9.16 13.51 19.92
CA VAL A 97 8.95 12.98 21.26
C VAL A 97 9.65 13.93 22.22
N THR A 98 8.87 14.77 22.90
CA THR A 98 9.34 15.61 23.98
C THR A 98 9.12 14.84 25.28
N SER A 99 10.23 14.42 25.87
CA SER A 99 10.46 13.94 27.24
C SER A 99 9.62 12.77 27.80
N MET A 100 10.33 11.78 28.35
CA MET A 100 10.21 11.40 29.76
C MET A 100 11.62 10.99 30.28
N PRO A 101 12.07 11.47 31.46
CA PRO A 101 13.32 11.08 32.09
C PRO A 101 13.16 9.87 33.04
N GLY A 102 14.22 9.07 33.20
CA GLY A 102 14.37 7.98 34.19
C GLY A 102 14.10 6.59 33.59
N HIS A 103 14.98 5.60 33.70
CA HIS A 103 15.98 5.26 34.73
C HIS A 103 17.36 4.92 34.14
#